data_AF-P19651-F1
#
_entry.id   AF-P19651-F1
#
_cell.length_a   1.000
_cell.length_b   1.000
_cell.length_c   1.000
_cell.angle_alpha   90.00
_cell.angle_beta   90.00
_cell.angle_gamma   90.00
#
_symmetry.space_group_name_H-M   'P 1'
#
loop_
_entity.id
_entity.type
_entity.pdbx_description
1 polymer ?
#
loop_
_entity_poly.entity_id
_entity_poly.type
_entity_poly.pdbx_seq_one_letter_code
_entity_poly.pdbx_strand_id
1 'polypeptide(L)' 'AACKCDDEGPDIRTAPLTGTVDLGSCNAGWEKCASYYTIIADCCRKKK' A
#
# COMPACT_ATOMS: atom_id res chain seq x y z
N ALA A 1 5.68 4.62 5.94
CA ALA A 1 4.44 5.43 6.11
C ALA A 1 3.25 4.53 5.87
N ALA A 2 2.11 4.76 6.53
CA ALA A 2 0.88 4.02 6.20
C ALA A 2 0.32 4.53 4.86
N CYS A 3 -0.22 3.64 4.04
CA CYS A 3 -0.79 3.96 2.75
C CYS A 3 -2.09 3.19 2.52
N LYS A 4 -2.95 3.76 1.67
CA LYS A 4 -4.23 3.14 1.31
C LYS A 4 -4.05 2.12 0.21
N CYS A 5 -4.60 0.93 0.42
CA CYS A 5 -4.77 -0.08 -0.62
C CYS A 5 -6.02 0.20 -1.47
N ASP A 6 -6.03 -0.26 -2.72
CA ASP A 6 -7.13 0.00 -3.67
C ASP A 6 -8.50 -0.52 -3.17
N ASP A 7 -8.47 -1.63 -2.41
CA ASP A 7 -9.64 -2.31 -1.82
C ASP A 7 -10.22 -1.58 -0.58
N GLU A 8 -9.54 -0.57 -0.03
CA GLU A 8 -9.97 0.11 1.20
C GLU A 8 -11.06 1.18 1.00
N GLY A 9 -11.72 1.16 -0.15
CA GLY A 9 -12.73 2.13 -0.54
C GLY A 9 -12.11 3.40 -1.13
N PRO A 10 -12.92 4.36 -1.64
CA PRO A 10 -12.43 5.51 -2.40
C PRO A 10 -11.71 6.56 -1.53
N ASP A 11 -12.13 6.71 -0.27
CA ASP A 11 -11.71 7.80 0.59
C ASP A 11 -10.49 7.48 1.46
N ILE A 12 -9.40 8.23 1.27
CA ILE A 12 -8.17 8.11 2.07
C ILE A 12 -8.36 8.44 3.55
N ARG A 13 -9.37 9.27 3.87
CA ARG A 13 -9.63 9.75 5.24
C ARG A 13 -10.35 8.72 6.10
N THR A 14 -11.08 7.81 5.48
CA THR A 14 -11.85 6.75 6.17
C THR A 14 -11.22 5.37 5.99
N ALA A 15 -10.24 5.25 5.08
CA ALA A 15 -9.54 4.01 4.86
C ALA A 15 -8.74 3.58 6.12
N PRO A 16 -8.69 2.28 6.42
CA PRO A 16 -7.90 1.78 7.55
C PRO A 16 -6.38 1.88 7.36
N LEU A 17 -5.90 2.22 6.15
CA LEU A 17 -4.48 2.38 5.81
C LEU A 17 -3.65 1.14 6.19
N THR A 18 -4.15 -0.03 5.82
CA THR A 18 -3.49 -1.32 6.10
C THR A 18 -2.19 -1.52 5.31
N GLY A 19 -1.96 -0.72 4.27
CA GLY A 19 -0.73 -0.72 3.51
C GLY A 19 0.40 0.03 4.22
N THR A 20 1.62 -0.35 3.90
CA THR A 20 2.86 0.34 4.28
C THR A 20 3.64 0.69 3.02
N VAL A 21 4.07 1.94 2.94
CA VAL A 21 4.93 2.44 1.86
C VAL A 21 6.31 1.83 2.00
N ASP A 22 6.73 1.15 0.94
CA ASP A 22 8.05 0.59 0.79
C ASP A 22 8.78 1.23 -0.39
N LEU A 23 10.08 1.47 -0.25
CA LEU A 23 10.89 2.11 -1.28
C LEU A 23 11.45 1.04 -2.21
N GLY A 24 11.24 1.21 -3.51
CA GLY A 24 11.70 0.28 -4.55
C GLY A 24 10.75 -0.90 -4.78
N SER A 25 10.56 -1.78 -3.81
CA SER A 25 9.71 -2.95 -3.96
C SER A 25 9.19 -3.46 -2.62
N CYS A 26 8.05 -4.14 -2.63
CA CYS A 26 7.51 -4.76 -1.43
C CYS A 26 8.48 -5.80 -0.85
N ASN A 27 8.63 -5.77 0.48
CA ASN A 27 9.36 -6.78 1.22
C ASN A 27 8.86 -8.20 0.94
N ALA A 28 9.72 -9.21 1.16
CA ALA A 28 9.32 -10.61 1.01
C ALA A 28 8.12 -10.93 1.92
N GLY A 29 7.09 -11.57 1.34
CA GLY A 29 5.81 -11.83 2.03
C GLY A 29 4.80 -10.68 1.96
N TRP A 30 5.10 -9.58 1.29
CA TRP A 30 4.17 -8.49 1.03
C TRP A 30 3.75 -8.47 -0.45
N GLU A 31 2.58 -7.90 -0.71
CA GLU A 31 2.03 -7.66 -2.04
C GLU A 31 1.76 -6.17 -2.23
N LYS A 32 1.98 -5.66 -3.46
CA LYS A 32 1.58 -4.31 -3.83
C LYS A 32 0.06 -4.23 -3.79
N CYS A 33 -0.47 -3.35 -2.96
CA CYS A 33 -1.90 -3.23 -2.71
C CYS A 33 -2.52 -1.94 -3.26
N ALA A 34 -1.70 -0.97 -3.68
CA ALA A 34 -2.16 0.23 -4.37
C ALA A 34 -1.41 0.41 -5.67
N SER A 35 -2.13 0.79 -6.71
CA SER A 35 -1.61 1.09 -8.04
C SER A 35 -0.93 2.46 -8.11
N TYR A 36 -1.28 3.39 -7.20
CA TYR A 36 -0.67 4.70 -7.09
C TYR A 36 0.18 4.81 -5.81
N TYR A 37 1.47 5.11 -5.93
CA TYR A 37 2.18 5.74 -4.82
C TYR A 37 3.25 6.68 -5.37
N THR A 38 4.38 6.19 -5.89
CA THR A 38 5.31 6.98 -6.73
C THR A 38 6.15 6.05 -7.62
N ILE A 39 6.96 6.59 -8.53
CA ILE A 39 7.89 5.79 -9.35
C ILE A 39 8.90 5.02 -8.48
N ILE A 40 9.21 5.52 -7.28
CA ILE A 40 10.25 5.01 -6.39
C ILE A 40 9.69 4.31 -5.14
N ALA A 41 8.37 4.26 -4.99
CA ALA A 41 7.74 3.70 -3.80
C ALA A 41 6.46 2.96 -4.17
N ASP A 42 6.27 1.80 -3.55
CA ASP A 42 5.07 0.99 -3.67
C ASP A 42 4.33 0.97 -2.35
N CYS A 43 3.00 0.97 -2.43
CA CYS A 43 2.18 0.69 -1.27
C CYS A 43 1.99 -0.82 -1.15
N CYS A 44 2.49 -1.39 -0.06
CA CYS A 44 2.59 -2.83 0.15
C CYS A 44 1.78 -3.26 1.37
N ARG A 45 1.08 -4.38 1.32
CA ARG A 45 0.47 -5.03 2.50
C ARG A 45 0.99 -6.44 2.68
N LYS A 46 0.96 -7.00 3.89
CA LYS A 46 1.30 -8.41 4.09
C LYS A 46 0.31 -9.27 3.31
N LYS A 47 0.84 -10.23 2.54
CA LYS A 47 0.03 -11.30 1.95
C LYS A 47 -0.65 -12.03 3.11
N LYS A 48 -1.98 -12.14 3.06
CA LYS A 48 -2.73 -12.97 4.01
C LYS A 48 -2.57 -14.44 3.66
#